data_AF-A0A4R8FUH2-F1
#
_entry.id   AF-A0A4R8FUH2-F1
#
_cell.length_a   1.000
_cell.length_b   1.000
_cell.length_c   1.000
_cell.angle_alpha   90.00
_cell.angle_beta   90.00
_cell.angle_gamma   90.00
#
_symmetry.space_group_name_H-M   'P 1'
#
loop_
_entity.id
_entity.type
_entity.pdbx_description
1 polymer ?
#
loop_
_entity_poly.entity_id
_entity_poly.type
_entity_poly.pdbx_seq_one_letter_code
_entity_poly.pdbx_strand_id
1 'polypeptide(L)'
;MLTKRHKRNVMSTTLDETRLLAMPEEDYMNQQQRAFFEAYLQRLRNETRLRLAEARAGIEGRRCWGDAMDRAVAEGNQTFLLRQAERDTERLGRIDAALERLRHDEYGYCLESGEAIGLERLLLDPAAKYTRAVQSRHERTRH
;
A
#
# COMPACT_ATOMS: atom_id res chain seq x y z
N MET A 1 -19.83 -8.71 22.02
CA MET A 1 -19.95 -8.08 20.69
C MET A 1 -18.55 -7.99 20.08
N LEU A 2 -18.16 -8.95 19.25
CA LEU A 2 -16.80 -9.06 18.72
C LEU A 2 -16.55 -8.09 17.56
N THR A 3 -15.44 -7.37 17.65
CA THR A 3 -14.93 -6.41 16.69
C THR A 3 -14.66 -7.10 15.35
N LYS A 4 -15.41 -6.74 14.31
CA LYS A 4 -15.12 -7.11 12.91
C LYS A 4 -13.87 -6.35 12.44
N ARG A 5 -12.70 -6.81 12.86
CA ARG A 5 -11.43 -6.46 12.22
C ARG A 5 -11.55 -6.90 10.76
N HIS A 6 -11.36 -5.95 9.84
CA HIS A 6 -11.29 -6.19 8.41
C HIS A 6 -10.33 -7.35 8.16
N LYS A 7 -10.87 -8.52 7.79
CA LYS A 7 -10.08 -9.63 7.29
C LYS A 7 -9.44 -9.14 6.00
N ARG A 8 -8.15 -8.81 6.07
CA ARG A 8 -7.31 -8.62 4.89
C ARG A 8 -7.54 -9.81 3.96
N ASN A 9 -7.62 -9.55 2.67
CA ASN A 9 -7.91 -10.52 1.62
C ASN A 9 -6.71 -11.49 1.47
N VAL A 10 -6.52 -12.40 2.43
CA VAL A 10 -5.32 -13.27 2.57
C VAL A 10 -5.47 -14.63 1.86
N MET A 11 -6.68 -15.00 1.40
CA MET A 11 -6.98 -16.40 1.08
C MET A 11 -6.51 -16.91 -0.30
N SER A 12 -5.97 -16.05 -1.19
CA SER A 12 -5.49 -16.49 -2.52
C SER A 12 -3.97 -16.37 -2.73
N THR A 13 -3.21 -15.91 -1.73
CA THR A 13 -1.78 -15.56 -1.91
C THR A 13 -0.82 -16.50 -1.16
N THR A 14 -1.30 -17.29 -0.21
CA THR A 14 -0.45 -18.04 0.72
C THR A 14 0.40 -19.13 0.04
N LEU A 15 -0.14 -19.78 -1.00
CA LEU A 15 0.58 -20.83 -1.73
C LEU A 15 1.74 -20.25 -2.56
N ASP A 16 1.53 -19.08 -3.18
CA ASP A 16 2.57 -18.38 -3.95
C ASP A 16 3.61 -17.72 -3.04
N GLU A 17 3.20 -17.15 -1.91
CA GLU A 17 4.10 -16.57 -0.90
C GLU A 17 5.08 -17.60 -0.33
N THR A 18 4.57 -18.80 -0.01
CA THR A 18 5.39 -19.88 0.56
C THR A 18 6.44 -20.36 -0.43
N ARG A 19 6.06 -20.45 -1.71
CA ARG A 19 6.98 -20.82 -2.79
C ARG A 19 8.05 -19.76 -3.03
N LEU A 20 7.69 -18.47 -2.93
CA LEU A 20 8.61 -17.34 -3.05
C LEU A 20 9.67 -17.32 -1.97
N LEU A 21 9.28 -17.58 -0.71
CA LEU A 21 10.19 -17.60 0.43
C LEU A 21 11.11 -18.83 0.45
N ALA A 22 10.72 -19.91 -0.24
CA ALA A 22 11.50 -21.13 -0.34
C ALA A 22 12.56 -21.11 -1.46
N MET A 23 12.58 -20.06 -2.29
CA MET A 23 13.61 -19.89 -3.32
C MET A 23 14.98 -19.55 -2.67
N PRO A 24 16.10 -20.00 -3.25
CA PRO A 24 17.42 -19.68 -2.73
C PRO A 24 17.72 -18.18 -2.83
N GLU A 25 18.61 -17.67 -1.98
CA GLU A 25 19.00 -16.26 -2.00
C GLU A 25 19.64 -15.83 -3.32
N GLU A 26 20.24 -16.77 -4.05
CA GLU A 26 20.83 -16.57 -5.38
C GLU A 26 19.78 -16.17 -6.44
N ASP A 27 18.51 -16.53 -6.23
CA ASP A 27 17.38 -16.23 -7.10
C ASP A 27 16.66 -14.91 -6.73
N TYR A 28 17.26 -14.11 -5.85
CA TYR A 28 16.67 -12.86 -5.40
C TYR A 28 16.36 -11.92 -6.57
N MET A 29 15.10 -11.49 -6.65
CA MET A 29 14.58 -10.64 -7.73
C MET A 29 14.77 -11.22 -9.14
N ASN A 30 14.74 -12.55 -9.28
CA ASN A 30 14.63 -13.18 -10.60
C ASN A 30 13.31 -12.81 -11.29
N GLN A 31 13.18 -13.18 -12.58
CA GLN A 31 12.02 -12.84 -13.39
C GLN A 31 10.69 -13.33 -12.78
N GLN A 32 10.68 -14.47 -12.08
CA GLN A 32 9.48 -15.01 -11.43
C GLN A 32 9.06 -14.16 -10.22
N GLN A 33 10.02 -13.78 -9.37
CA GLN A 33 9.76 -12.93 -8.20
C GLN A 33 9.29 -11.54 -8.64
N ARG A 34 9.92 -10.96 -9.66
CA ARG A 34 9.53 -9.67 -10.23
C ARG A 34 8.11 -9.71 -10.79
N ALA A 35 7.76 -10.74 -11.56
CA ALA A 35 6.40 -10.90 -12.10
C ALA A 35 5.34 -11.01 -10.99
N PHE A 36 5.65 -11.71 -9.90
CA PHE A 36 4.76 -11.78 -8.74
C PHE A 36 4.55 -10.40 -8.09
N PHE A 37 5.63 -9.68 -7.78
CA PHE A 37 5.53 -8.38 -7.14
C PHE A 37 4.88 -7.34 -8.07
N GLU A 38 5.09 -7.43 -9.38
CA GLU A 38 4.38 -6.60 -10.35
C GLU A 38 2.87 -6.85 -10.28
N ALA A 39 2.42 -8.10 -10.37
CA ALA A 39 1.01 -8.44 -10.27
C ALA A 39 0.41 -7.98 -8.93
N TYR A 40 1.16 -8.15 -7.83
CA TYR A 40 0.73 -7.73 -6.50
C TYR A 40 0.60 -6.20 -6.41
N LEU A 41 1.59 -5.44 -6.88
CA LEU A 41 1.55 -3.98 -6.90
C LEU A 41 0.42 -3.46 -7.81
N GLN A 42 0.20 -4.07 -8.98
CA GLN A 42 -0.90 -3.71 -9.87
C GLN A 42 -2.27 -3.95 -9.21
N ARG A 43 -2.44 -5.07 -8.51
CA ARG A 43 -3.67 -5.34 -7.73
C ARG A 43 -3.89 -4.25 -6.68
N LEU A 44 -2.87 -3.94 -5.87
CA LEU A 44 -2.94 -2.90 -4.84
C LEU A 44 -3.23 -1.51 -5.42
N ARG A 45 -2.67 -1.19 -6.58
CA ARG A 45 -2.93 0.04 -7.33
C ARG A 45 -4.40 0.14 -7.70
N ASN A 46 -4.97 -0.92 -8.27
CA ASN A 46 -6.37 -0.95 -8.70
C ASN A 46 -7.32 -0.87 -7.51
N GLU A 47 -7.06 -1.60 -6.42
CA GLU A 47 -7.83 -1.51 -5.17
C GLU A 47 -7.79 -0.08 -4.58
N THR A 48 -6.63 0.57 -4.60
CA THR A 48 -6.49 1.95 -4.08
C THR A 48 -7.22 2.96 -4.97
N ARG A 49 -7.18 2.79 -6.30
CA ARG A 49 -7.96 3.61 -7.23
C ARG A 49 -9.47 3.46 -7.05
N LEU A 50 -9.94 2.23 -6.79
CA LEU A 50 -11.35 1.98 -6.49
C LEU A 50 -11.79 2.71 -5.21
N ARG A 51 -11.02 2.58 -4.13
CA ARG A 51 -11.30 3.30 -2.86
C ARG A 51 -11.29 4.83 -3.04
N LEU A 52 -10.40 5.36 -3.87
CA LEU A 52 -10.41 6.79 -4.22
C LEU A 52 -11.68 7.20 -4.98
N ALA A 53 -12.13 6.38 -5.93
CA ALA A 53 -13.37 6.64 -6.67
C ALA A 53 -14.59 6.62 -5.75
N GLU A 54 -14.67 5.64 -4.84
CA GLU A 54 -15.73 5.56 -3.82
C GLU A 54 -15.73 6.77 -2.88
N ALA A 55 -14.54 7.19 -2.41
CA ALA A 55 -14.41 8.38 -1.57
C ALA A 55 -14.86 9.65 -2.30
N ARG A 56 -14.51 9.82 -3.57
CA ARG A 56 -14.96 10.95 -4.40
C ARG A 56 -16.48 10.97 -4.56
N ALA A 57 -17.08 9.85 -4.92
CA ALA A 57 -18.53 9.74 -5.05
C ALA A 57 -19.24 10.05 -3.72
N GLY A 58 -18.68 9.60 -2.58
CA GLY A 58 -19.21 9.90 -1.26
C GLY A 58 -19.03 11.35 -0.80
N ILE A 59 -18.07 12.09 -1.35
CA ILE A 59 -17.90 13.53 -1.12
C ILE A 59 -18.94 14.32 -1.94
N GLU A 60 -19.13 13.95 -3.21
CA GLU A 60 -20.04 14.63 -4.13
C GLU A 60 -21.52 14.41 -3.75
N GLY A 61 -21.89 13.19 -3.35
CA GLY A 61 -23.28 12.81 -3.09
C GLY A 61 -23.89 13.33 -1.79
N ARG A 62 -23.13 14.02 -0.93
CA ARG A 62 -23.55 14.35 0.45
C ARG A 62 -23.89 15.82 0.71
N ARG A 63 -24.39 16.52 -0.30
CA ARG A 63 -24.99 17.86 -0.15
C ARG A 63 -26.45 17.77 0.30
N CYS A 64 -26.71 17.22 1.49
CA CYS A 64 -28.05 17.27 2.09
C CYS A 64 -28.22 18.57 2.89
N TRP A 65 -29.29 19.32 2.58
CA TRP A 65 -29.73 20.50 3.31
C TRP A 65 -30.70 20.04 4.42
N GLY A 66 -30.16 19.33 5.41
CA GLY A 66 -30.91 18.89 6.60
C GLY A 66 -30.94 19.96 7.69
N ASP A 67 -31.46 19.58 8.85
CA ASP A 67 -31.39 20.40 10.06
C ASP A 67 -29.93 20.57 10.55
N ALA A 68 -29.73 21.33 11.63
CA ALA A 68 -28.38 21.60 12.13
C ALA A 68 -27.62 20.33 12.55
N MET A 69 -28.33 19.29 13.01
CA MET A 69 -27.70 18.03 13.44
C MET A 69 -27.32 17.18 12.23
N ASP A 70 -28.22 17.05 11.25
CA ASP A 70 -27.95 16.35 9.99
C ASP A 70 -26.76 16.96 9.25
N ARG A 71 -26.68 18.29 9.24
CA ARG A 71 -25.57 19.02 8.63
C ARG A 71 -24.24 18.73 9.32
N ALA A 72 -24.21 18.79 10.65
CA ALA A 72 -22.99 18.50 11.41
C ALA A 72 -22.48 17.07 11.15
N VAL A 73 -23.39 16.09 11.08
CA VAL A 73 -23.04 14.70 10.74
C VAL A 73 -22.51 14.59 9.30
N ALA A 74 -23.15 15.27 8.33
CA ALA A 74 -22.72 15.27 6.94
C ALA A 74 -21.33 15.87 6.75
N GLU A 75 -21.06 17.01 7.38
CA GLU A 75 -19.75 17.70 7.34
C GLU A 75 -18.63 16.85 7.97
N GLY A 76 -18.91 16.20 9.10
CA GLY A 76 -17.98 15.27 9.73
C GLY A 76 -17.61 14.09 8.82
N ASN A 77 -18.61 13.49 8.17
CA ASN A 77 -18.41 12.40 7.21
C ASN A 77 -17.62 12.86 5.97
N GLN A 78 -17.90 14.06 5.46
CA GLN A 78 -17.15 14.62 4.34
C GLN A 78 -15.69 14.86 4.70
N THR A 79 -15.43 15.45 5.87
CA THR A 79 -14.07 15.66 6.38
C THR A 79 -13.32 14.34 6.54
N PHE A 80 -13.99 13.31 7.05
CA PHE A 80 -13.42 11.96 7.17
C PHE A 80 -13.03 11.39 5.80
N LEU A 81 -13.91 11.50 4.79
CA LEU A 81 -13.63 11.01 3.44
C LEU A 81 -12.48 11.77 2.76
N LEU A 82 -12.39 13.09 2.93
CA LEU A 82 -11.29 13.87 2.38
C LEU A 82 -9.94 13.38 2.93
N ARG A 83 -9.84 13.21 4.26
CA ARG A 83 -8.63 12.66 4.89
C ARG A 83 -8.32 11.23 4.47
N GLN A 84 -9.35 10.42 4.20
CA GLN A 84 -9.16 9.08 3.66
C GLN A 84 -8.60 9.12 2.23
N ALA A 85 -9.14 10.00 1.38
CA ALA A 85 -8.68 10.18 0.00
C ALA A 85 -7.24 10.72 -0.06
N GLU A 86 -6.85 11.64 0.83
CA GLU A 86 -5.47 12.12 0.94
C GLU A 86 -4.50 10.96 1.22
N ARG A 87 -4.78 10.15 2.25
CA ARG A 87 -3.96 8.97 2.61
C ARG A 87 -3.88 7.95 1.48
N ASP A 88 -4.99 7.73 0.76
CA ASP A 88 -5.03 6.81 -0.36
C ASP A 88 -4.28 7.36 -1.60
N THR A 89 -4.25 8.68 -1.78
CA THR A 89 -3.44 9.33 -2.82
C THR A 89 -1.94 9.17 -2.54
N GLU A 90 -1.51 9.39 -1.30
CA GLU A 90 -0.12 9.13 -0.89
C GLU A 90 0.27 7.67 -1.06
N ARG A 91 -0.63 6.75 -0.69
CA ARG A 91 -0.43 5.32 -0.90
C ARG A 91 -0.28 4.98 -2.38
N LEU A 92 -1.14 5.54 -3.24
CA LEU A 92 -1.07 5.34 -4.68
C LEU A 92 0.26 5.83 -5.25
N GLY A 93 0.73 7.02 -4.85
CA GLY A 93 2.04 7.54 -5.26
C GLY A 93 3.21 6.64 -4.85
N ARG A 94 3.15 6.01 -3.66
CA ARG A 94 4.16 5.02 -3.25
C ARG A 94 4.12 3.74 -4.09
N ILE A 95 2.93 3.26 -4.45
CA ILE A 95 2.76 2.07 -5.30
C ILE A 95 3.28 2.35 -6.72
N ASP A 96 2.93 3.49 -7.30
CA ASP A 96 3.40 3.88 -8.64
C ASP A 96 4.92 4.02 -8.68
N ALA A 97 5.53 4.60 -7.64
CA ALA A 97 6.99 4.66 -7.50
C ALA A 97 7.64 3.27 -7.35
N ALA A 98 6.94 2.29 -6.75
CA ALA A 98 7.44 0.92 -6.66
C ALA A 98 7.38 0.20 -8.01
N LEU A 99 6.31 0.40 -8.78
CA LEU A 99 6.20 -0.11 -10.15
C LEU A 99 7.28 0.47 -11.07
N GLU A 100 7.61 1.75 -10.92
CA GLU A 100 8.67 2.35 -11.74
C GLU A 100 10.05 1.75 -11.40
N ARG A 101 10.35 1.54 -10.12
CA ARG A 101 11.57 0.81 -9.72
C ARG A 101 11.63 -0.59 -10.31
N LEU A 102 10.48 -1.27 -10.43
CA LEU A 102 10.42 -2.61 -11.02
C LEU A 102 10.76 -2.60 -12.51
N ARG A 103 10.36 -1.52 -13.22
CA ARG A 103 10.72 -1.29 -14.63
C ARG A 103 12.21 -0.99 -14.82
N HIS A 104 12.83 -0.30 -13.86
CA HIS A 104 14.27 0.01 -13.88
C HIS A 104 15.17 -1.08 -13.30
N ASP A 105 14.59 -2.20 -12.84
CA ASP A 105 15.33 -3.29 -12.18
C ASP A 105 15.99 -2.89 -10.84
N GLU A 106 15.44 -1.86 -10.20
CA GLU A 106 15.90 -1.35 -8.89
C GLU A 106 14.99 -1.82 -7.74
N TYR A 107 13.89 -2.53 -8.06
CA TYR A 107 12.96 -3.03 -7.06
C TYR A 107 13.59 -4.13 -6.21
N GLY A 108 13.29 -4.12 -4.91
CA GLY A 108 13.89 -5.03 -3.94
C GLY A 108 15.13 -4.47 -3.26
N TYR A 109 15.81 -3.49 -3.85
CA TYR A 109 17.02 -2.92 -3.25
C TYR A 109 16.73 -1.61 -2.51
N CYS A 110 17.52 -1.36 -1.45
CA CYS A 110 17.43 -0.16 -0.65
C CYS A 110 17.97 1.05 -1.42
N LEU A 111 17.19 2.13 -1.48
CA LEU A 111 17.58 3.34 -2.23
C LEU A 111 18.79 4.10 -1.64
N GLU A 112 19.17 3.85 -0.38
CA GLU A 112 20.31 4.51 0.26
C GLU A 112 21.53 3.58 0.37
N SER A 113 21.34 2.36 0.88
CA SER A 113 22.44 1.42 1.10
C SER A 113 22.73 0.51 -0.08
N GLY A 114 21.80 0.35 -1.04
CA GLY A 114 21.90 -0.63 -2.12
C GLY A 114 21.70 -2.09 -1.67
N GLU A 115 21.50 -2.33 -0.38
CA GLU A 115 21.31 -3.68 0.17
C GLU A 115 19.95 -4.27 -0.22
N ALA A 116 19.89 -5.60 -0.34
CA ALA A 116 18.65 -6.31 -0.58
C ALA A 116 17.65 -6.12 0.58
N ILE A 117 16.42 -5.77 0.25
CA ILE A 117 15.30 -5.71 1.18
C ILE A 117 14.73 -7.12 1.28
N GLY A 118 14.69 -7.68 2.50
CA GLY A 118 14.18 -9.03 2.72
C GLY A 118 12.77 -9.26 2.16
N LEU A 119 12.55 -10.43 1.55
CA LEU A 119 11.29 -10.78 0.88
C LEU A 119 10.09 -10.70 1.84
N GLU A 120 10.24 -11.15 3.09
CA GLU A 120 9.18 -11.05 4.11
C GLU A 120 8.69 -9.61 4.31
N ARG A 121 9.61 -8.65 4.25
CA ARG A 121 9.28 -7.22 4.38
C ARG A 121 8.54 -6.71 3.15
N LEU A 122 8.94 -7.14 1.95
CA LEU A 122 8.24 -6.77 0.70
C LEU A 122 6.87 -7.42 0.59
N LEU A 123 6.66 -8.60 1.17
CA LEU A 123 5.34 -9.24 1.25
C LEU A 123 4.40 -8.45 2.19
N LEU A 124 4.93 -7.94 3.31
CA LEU A 124 4.19 -7.11 4.26
C LEU A 124 3.92 -5.68 3.73
N ASP A 125 4.93 -5.05 3.14
CA ASP A 125 4.85 -3.74 2.49
C ASP A 125 5.61 -3.74 1.15
N PRO A 126 4.91 -4.02 0.03
CA PRO A 126 5.54 -4.08 -1.29
C PRO A 126 5.95 -2.70 -1.82
N ALA A 127 5.54 -1.61 -1.17
CA ALA A 127 5.98 -0.27 -1.52
C ALA A 127 7.23 0.19 -0.73
N ALA A 128 7.83 -0.70 0.07
CA ALA A 128 9.03 -0.37 0.85
C ALA A 128 10.19 0.10 -0.05
N LYS A 129 10.88 1.15 0.41
CA LYS A 129 12.01 1.79 -0.28
C LYS A 129 13.36 1.57 0.40
N TYR A 130 13.32 1.18 1.67
CA TYR A 130 14.49 1.11 2.54
C TYR A 130 14.51 -0.19 3.33
N THR A 131 15.71 -0.65 3.68
CA THR A 131 15.90 -1.69 4.69
C THR A 131 15.41 -1.21 6.06
N ARG A 132 15.19 -2.16 6.99
CA ARG A 132 14.75 -1.84 8.35
C ARG A 132 15.76 -0.95 9.09
N ALA A 133 17.05 -1.22 8.92
CA ALA A 133 18.13 -0.45 9.54
C ALA A 133 18.14 1.01 9.05
N VAL A 134 18.07 1.21 7.73
CA VAL A 134 18.03 2.54 7.11
C VAL A 134 16.77 3.31 7.52
N GLN A 135 15.62 2.65 7.54
CA GLN A 135 14.38 3.27 7.97
C GLN A 135 14.44 3.72 9.44
N SER A 136 14.98 2.88 10.35
CA SER A 136 15.15 3.26 11.75
C SER A 136 16.10 4.45 11.93
N ARG A 137 17.11 4.60 11.07
CA ARG A 137 18.00 5.78 11.08
C ARG A 137 17.23 7.05 10.65
N HIS A 138 16.48 6.97 9.57
CA HIS A 138 15.63 8.08 9.09
C HIS A 138 14.64 8.55 10.15
N GLU A 139 14.01 7.62 10.88
CA GLU A 139 13.06 7.93 11.95
C GLU A 139 13.74 8.65 13.13
N ARG A 140 14.98 8.28 13.49
CA ARG A 140 15.77 8.95 14.53
C ARG A 140 16.18 10.37 14.16
N THR A 141 16.45 10.65 12.89
CA THR A 141 16.85 11.98 12.42
C THR A 141 15.67 12.92 12.20
N ARG A 142 14.44 12.40 12.14
CA ARG A 142 13.20 13.20 11.99
C ARG A 142 12.60 13.69 13.31
N HIS A 143 13.18 13.29 14.44
CA HIS A 143 12.85 13.74 15.79
C HIS A 143 13.89 14.75 16.27
#